data_AF-W5MRS4-F1
#
_entry.id   AF-W5MRS4-F1
#
_cell.length_a   1.000
_cell.length_b   1.000
_cell.length_c   1.000
_cell.angle_alpha   90.00
_cell.angle_beta   90.00
_cell.angle_gamma   90.00
#
_symmetry.space_group_name_H-M   'P 1'
#
loop_
_entity.id
_entity.type
_entity.pdbx_description
1 polymer ?
#
loop_
_entity_poly.entity_id
_entity_poly.type
_entity_poly.pdbx_seq_one_letter_code
_entity_poly.pdbx_strand_id
1 'polypeptide(L)'
;MESVRPQRLQPGIGLGAGGTGTLRSSLRPGVTVPTAPPPPPSACLGASAGPPPPPPPLQLHSLGVAMPGSAGLGAAGVAGLGMCSPGNPAVLREAVEAVVRSFAKHTQGYGRAVNVVEALQEFWQMKQSRGADLRNGALVVYEMVPSSSPPYVCYVSLPGGSCFGSFQFCPTKAEARRSAAKIALMNSVFNEHPSRRITDEFIEKSVCEALASFNGNREEADNPSTGIGAFRFMLESNKGKSMLEFQELMTVFQLLHWNGSLKAMRERQCSRQEVLAHYSHRALDDDMRTQMAADWVNREQGVPGTISRELGAAERELEEARLAGRELRFHKEKKDILMLAVGQLGSANAATLPSSC
;
A
#
# COMPACT_ATOMS: atom_id res chain seq x y z
N MET A 1 -23.02 1.37 65.12
CA MET A 1 -23.99 0.90 64.12
C MET A 1 -23.22 0.09 63.10
N GLU A 2 -23.43 -1.21 63.22
CA GLU A 2 -22.85 -2.37 62.51
C GLU A 2 -23.12 -2.32 60.99
N SER A 3 -22.60 -3.16 60.10
CA SER A 3 -21.41 -4.01 59.95
C SER A 3 -21.64 -4.79 58.63
N VAL A 4 -20.60 -4.93 57.81
CA VAL A 4 -20.26 -6.15 57.01
C VAL A 4 -21.14 -6.60 55.81
N ARG A 5 -20.40 -6.85 54.70
CA ARG A 5 -20.71 -7.58 53.43
C ARG A 5 -21.12 -9.07 53.68
N PRO A 6 -21.03 -9.98 52.68
CA PRO A 6 -21.75 -10.17 51.39
C PRO A 6 -22.42 -11.58 51.34
N GLN A 7 -23.19 -11.95 50.31
CA GLN A 7 -23.15 -13.33 49.76
C GLN A 7 -23.91 -13.55 48.43
N ARG A 8 -23.22 -14.34 47.60
CA ARG A 8 -23.58 -15.11 46.40
C ARG A 8 -24.83 -15.99 46.61
N LEU A 9 -25.60 -16.25 45.54
CA LEU A 9 -26.15 -17.57 45.10
C LEU A 9 -27.11 -17.43 43.87
N GLN A 10 -26.79 -18.11 42.76
CA GLN A 10 -27.76 -18.68 41.81
C GLN A 10 -28.46 -19.91 42.45
N PRO A 11 -29.31 -20.75 41.79
CA PRO A 11 -30.18 -20.68 40.59
C PRO A 11 -31.62 -21.22 40.87
N GLY A 12 -32.47 -21.39 39.84
CA GLY A 12 -33.60 -22.36 39.87
C GLY A 12 -34.94 -21.77 39.43
N ILE A 13 -35.48 -22.12 38.25
CA ILE A 13 -36.39 -23.26 37.97
C ILE A 13 -37.84 -23.00 38.40
N GLY A 14 -38.75 -23.16 37.44
CA GLY A 14 -40.15 -23.58 37.66
C GLY A 14 -41.17 -22.59 37.12
N LEU A 15 -41.78 -22.85 35.96
CA LEU A 15 -42.99 -23.67 35.77
C LEU A 15 -44.29 -23.01 36.26
N GLY A 16 -45.23 -22.85 35.34
CA GLY A 16 -46.64 -22.50 35.61
C GLY A 16 -47.25 -21.81 34.40
N ALA A 17 -47.79 -22.49 33.39
CA ALA A 17 -49.02 -23.30 33.36
C ALA A 17 -50.22 -22.51 32.78
N GLY A 18 -51.05 -23.24 32.03
CA GLY A 18 -52.35 -22.82 31.49
C GLY A 18 -52.26 -22.56 29.99
N GLY A 19 -52.57 -23.52 29.11
CA GLY A 19 -53.92 -24.08 28.89
C GLY A 19 -54.45 -23.40 27.62
N THR A 20 -54.86 -24.07 26.55
CA THR A 20 -55.95 -25.06 26.48
C THR A 20 -56.10 -25.58 25.04
N GLY A 21 -56.63 -26.81 24.90
CA GLY A 21 -57.34 -27.33 23.70
C GLY A 21 -56.45 -27.98 22.64
N THR A 22 -56.20 -29.30 22.63
CA THR A 22 -57.13 -30.44 22.37
C THR A 22 -57.92 -30.22 21.07
N LEU A 23 -57.69 -30.99 20.01
CA LEU A 23 -58.30 -32.30 19.64
C LEU A 23 -57.65 -32.67 18.28
N ARG A 24 -57.40 -33.90 17.81
CA ARG A 24 -57.68 -35.30 18.18
C ARG A 24 -56.71 -36.14 17.31
N SER A 25 -55.92 -37.05 17.87
CA SER A 25 -56.19 -38.49 18.02
C SER A 25 -56.23 -39.23 16.66
N SER A 26 -55.15 -39.91 16.25
CA SER A 26 -54.76 -41.29 16.61
C SER A 26 -55.35 -42.33 15.66
N LEU A 27 -54.49 -43.14 15.01
CA LEU A 27 -54.46 -44.62 15.07
C LEU A 27 -53.38 -45.19 14.10
N ARG A 28 -52.55 -46.09 14.64
CA ARG A 28 -51.58 -47.03 14.00
C ARG A 28 -52.34 -48.31 13.55
N PRO A 29 -51.71 -49.41 13.03
CA PRO A 29 -50.39 -49.63 12.40
C PRO A 29 -50.38 -50.57 11.15
N GLY A 30 -49.27 -50.59 10.39
CA GLY A 30 -48.66 -51.84 9.87
C GLY A 30 -48.64 -52.14 8.35
N VAL A 31 -47.46 -52.61 7.89
CA VAL A 31 -47.16 -53.56 6.79
C VAL A 31 -46.66 -53.03 5.41
N THR A 32 -45.33 -53.08 5.26
CA THR A 32 -44.43 -53.47 4.12
C THR A 32 -44.42 -52.82 2.71
N VAL A 33 -43.20 -52.39 2.33
CA VAL A 33 -42.44 -52.54 1.04
C VAL A 33 -42.65 -51.46 -0.07
N PRO A 34 -41.58 -51.09 -0.83
CA PRO A 34 -41.33 -49.72 -1.27
C PRO A 34 -41.66 -49.46 -2.75
N THR A 35 -42.05 -48.22 -3.05
CA THR A 35 -42.21 -47.73 -4.44
C THR A 35 -41.68 -46.30 -4.54
N ALA A 36 -40.71 -46.09 -5.44
CA ALA A 36 -40.13 -44.78 -5.75
C ALA A 36 -41.14 -43.88 -6.49
N PRO A 37 -41.17 -42.57 -6.20
CA PRO A 37 -41.83 -41.57 -7.05
C PRO A 37 -40.82 -40.62 -7.76
N PRO A 38 -41.28 -39.88 -8.79
CA PRO A 38 -40.50 -39.46 -9.96
C PRO A 38 -39.70 -38.16 -9.77
N PRO A 39 -38.79 -37.80 -10.71
CA PRO A 39 -37.94 -36.63 -10.57
C PRO A 39 -38.69 -35.30 -10.83
N PRO A 40 -38.39 -34.23 -10.06
CA PRO A 40 -38.83 -32.87 -10.37
C PRO A 40 -37.94 -32.17 -11.42
N PRO A 41 -38.40 -31.08 -12.04
CA PRO A 41 -37.89 -30.56 -13.32
C PRO A 41 -36.60 -29.74 -13.21
N SER A 42 -35.91 -29.69 -14.35
CA SER A 42 -34.68 -28.96 -14.63
C SER A 42 -34.61 -27.56 -14.01
N ALA A 43 -33.67 -27.37 -13.08
CA ALA A 43 -33.20 -26.06 -12.66
C ALA A 43 -31.95 -25.71 -13.47
N CYS A 44 -31.98 -24.51 -14.06
CA CYS A 44 -30.96 -23.89 -14.88
C CYS A 44 -29.57 -24.02 -14.27
N LEU A 45 -28.62 -24.47 -15.08
CA LEU A 45 -27.19 -24.36 -14.83
C LEU A 45 -26.83 -22.88 -14.75
N GLY A 46 -26.89 -22.31 -13.55
CA GLY A 46 -26.19 -21.07 -13.22
C GLY A 46 -24.71 -21.36 -13.32
N ALA A 47 -24.11 -21.03 -14.47
CA ALA A 47 -22.69 -21.02 -14.67
C ALA A 47 -22.08 -20.15 -13.55
N SER A 48 -21.46 -20.79 -12.56
CA SER A 48 -20.65 -20.11 -11.56
C SER A 48 -19.44 -19.56 -12.30
N ALA A 49 -19.55 -18.30 -12.71
CA ALA A 49 -18.45 -17.55 -13.28
C ALA A 49 -17.33 -17.52 -12.23
N GLY A 50 -16.17 -18.08 -12.59
CA GLY A 50 -14.98 -18.02 -11.77
C GLY A 50 -14.58 -16.58 -11.41
N PRO A 51 -13.65 -16.40 -10.46
CA PRO A 51 -13.32 -15.09 -9.91
C PRO A 51 -12.74 -14.16 -11.00
N PRO A 52 -13.19 -12.90 -11.10
CA PRO A 52 -12.46 -11.87 -11.81
C PRO A 52 -11.21 -11.42 -11.02
N PRO A 53 -10.18 -10.87 -11.70
CA PRO A 53 -8.91 -10.47 -11.10
C PRO A 53 -9.07 -9.36 -10.04
N PRO A 54 -8.07 -9.14 -9.15
CA PRO A 54 -8.08 -8.01 -8.22
C PRO A 54 -8.26 -6.68 -8.97
N PRO A 55 -8.86 -5.64 -8.37
CA PRO A 55 -8.87 -4.30 -8.96
C PRO A 55 -7.41 -3.90 -9.25
N PRO A 56 -7.05 -3.66 -10.52
CA PRO A 56 -5.69 -3.34 -10.88
C PRO A 56 -5.22 -2.05 -10.22
N PRO A 57 -3.90 -1.87 -10.08
CA PRO A 57 -3.38 -0.53 -9.90
C PRO A 57 -3.77 0.29 -11.14
N LEU A 58 -4.28 1.49 -10.93
CA LEU A 58 -4.77 2.38 -11.98
C LEU A 58 -3.75 2.50 -13.12
N GLN A 59 -4.09 1.95 -14.30
CA GLN A 59 -3.35 2.15 -15.54
C GLN A 59 -4.12 3.16 -16.39
N LEU A 60 -3.76 4.44 -16.30
CA LEU A 60 -4.26 5.46 -17.22
C LEU A 60 -3.24 5.83 -18.28
N HIS A 61 -3.05 4.96 -19.27
CA HIS A 61 -2.35 5.31 -20.50
C HIS A 61 -3.20 4.86 -21.70
N SER A 62 -3.95 5.79 -22.29
CA SER A 62 -4.46 5.65 -23.65
C SER A 62 -4.07 6.89 -24.44
N LEU A 63 -3.10 6.70 -25.36
CA LEU A 63 -3.07 7.21 -26.72
C LEU A 63 -1.81 6.65 -27.42
N GLY A 64 -2.00 5.77 -28.43
CA GLY A 64 -1.02 5.57 -29.51
C GLY A 64 -0.60 4.14 -29.89
N VAL A 65 -1.30 3.55 -30.86
CA VAL A 65 -0.83 2.57 -31.89
C VAL A 65 -0.72 1.06 -31.55
N ALA A 66 -1.83 0.36 -31.85
CA ALA A 66 -2.07 -0.94 -32.50
C ALA A 66 -1.06 -2.12 -32.56
N MET A 67 -1.63 -3.31 -32.29
CA MET A 67 -1.40 -4.71 -32.80
C MET A 67 -0.66 -5.74 -31.93
N PRO A 68 -1.02 -7.06 -32.03
CA PRO A 68 -1.22 -7.93 -30.87
C PRO A 68 -0.24 -9.11 -30.77
N GLY A 69 -0.05 -9.62 -29.55
CA GLY A 69 0.51 -10.96 -29.37
C GLY A 69 1.08 -11.27 -27.98
N SER A 70 0.43 -12.21 -27.31
CA SER A 70 0.98 -13.14 -26.29
C SER A 70 1.06 -12.71 -24.82
N ALA A 71 0.62 -13.66 -23.98
CA ALA A 71 0.38 -13.59 -22.56
C ALA A 71 1.67 -13.66 -21.71
N GLY A 72 1.69 -12.93 -20.58
CA GLY A 72 2.72 -13.01 -19.55
C GLY A 72 2.53 -11.94 -18.48
N LEU A 73 2.29 -12.38 -17.24
CA LEU A 73 2.13 -11.52 -16.06
C LEU A 73 3.41 -10.73 -15.72
N GLY A 74 3.27 -9.42 -15.45
CA GLY A 74 4.27 -8.55 -14.82
C GLY A 74 3.68 -7.13 -14.66
N ALA A 75 3.51 -6.56 -13.46
CA ALA A 75 4.54 -6.11 -12.52
C ALA A 75 5.53 -5.09 -13.11
N ALA A 76 5.05 -4.15 -13.93
CA ALA A 76 5.79 -2.93 -14.27
C ALA A 76 4.80 -1.85 -14.75
N GLY A 77 4.56 -0.78 -13.97
CA GLY A 77 3.77 0.34 -14.51
C GLY A 77 3.11 1.33 -13.56
N VAL A 78 3.49 1.39 -12.28
CA VAL A 78 2.77 2.24 -11.30
C VAL A 78 3.72 3.09 -10.47
N ALA A 79 4.59 3.85 -11.11
CA ALA A 79 5.22 4.95 -10.38
C ALA A 79 5.33 6.25 -11.19
N GLY A 80 4.32 6.54 -12.00
CA GLY A 80 4.11 7.85 -12.59
C GLY A 80 2.64 8.21 -12.45
N LEU A 81 2.37 9.41 -11.94
CA LEU A 81 1.10 10.19 -11.87
C LEU A 81 0.91 10.71 -10.41
N GLY A 82 1.27 11.93 -10.01
CA GLY A 82 1.62 13.15 -10.73
C GLY A 82 3.08 13.57 -10.65
N MET A 83 3.99 12.64 -10.92
CA MET A 83 5.27 13.02 -11.50
C MET A 83 5.02 13.50 -12.93
N CYS A 84 5.67 14.58 -13.36
CA CYS A 84 6.04 14.65 -14.77
C CYS A 84 6.66 13.28 -15.06
N SER A 85 5.99 12.40 -15.82
CA SER A 85 6.69 11.36 -16.54
C SER A 85 7.38 12.11 -17.66
N PRO A 86 8.68 12.37 -17.55
CA PRO A 86 9.38 12.82 -18.70
C PRO A 86 9.72 11.51 -19.40
N GLY A 87 8.94 11.13 -20.41
CA GLY A 87 9.34 10.04 -21.31
C GLY A 87 10.76 10.24 -21.90
N ASN A 88 11.39 11.38 -21.61
CA ASN A 88 12.77 11.72 -21.87
C ASN A 88 13.48 12.26 -20.60
N PRO A 89 14.51 11.61 -20.03
CA PRO A 89 15.26 12.09 -18.86
C PRO A 89 15.78 13.54 -18.95
N ALA A 90 15.88 14.11 -20.15
CA ALA A 90 16.16 15.52 -20.38
C ALA A 90 15.06 16.46 -19.84
N VAL A 91 13.78 16.11 -20.00
CA VAL A 91 12.65 16.93 -19.54
C VAL A 91 12.55 16.93 -18.01
N LEU A 92 12.88 15.81 -17.34
CA LEU A 92 13.01 15.76 -15.88
C LEU A 92 14.07 16.75 -15.42
N ARG A 93 15.25 16.70 -16.06
CA ARG A 93 16.39 17.55 -15.72
C ARG A 93 16.03 19.02 -15.88
N GLU A 94 15.37 19.38 -16.98
CA GLU A 94 14.93 20.76 -17.24
C GLU A 94 13.90 21.26 -16.23
N ALA A 95 12.87 20.46 -15.92
CA ALA A 95 11.85 20.81 -14.94
C ALA A 95 12.45 20.98 -13.53
N VAL A 96 13.34 20.07 -13.13
CA VAL A 96 14.10 20.18 -11.88
C VAL A 96 14.93 21.47 -11.85
N GLU A 97 15.67 21.77 -12.92
CA GLU A 97 16.50 22.97 -13.00
C GLU A 97 15.68 24.26 -12.98
N ALA A 98 14.47 24.26 -13.56
CA ALA A 98 13.55 25.39 -13.47
C ALA A 98 13.03 25.60 -12.03
N VAL A 99 12.63 24.52 -11.35
CA VAL A 99 12.18 24.59 -9.94
C VAL A 99 13.30 25.05 -9.01
N VAL A 100 14.50 24.49 -9.16
CA VAL A 100 15.68 24.89 -8.38
C VAL A 100 15.99 26.38 -8.61
N ARG A 101 15.99 26.85 -9.86
CA ARG A 101 16.22 28.27 -10.19
C ARG A 101 15.12 29.18 -9.63
N SER A 102 13.86 28.74 -9.61
CA SER A 102 12.76 29.50 -9.03
C SER A 102 12.87 29.60 -7.50
N PHE A 103 13.21 28.50 -6.82
CA PHE A 103 13.41 28.48 -5.38
C PHE A 103 14.61 29.35 -4.98
N ALA A 104 15.72 29.23 -5.70
CA ALA A 104 16.93 30.05 -5.54
C ALA A 104 16.64 31.56 -5.54
N LYS A 105 15.80 32.01 -6.48
CA LYS A 105 15.41 33.42 -6.61
C LYS A 105 14.60 33.89 -5.40
N HIS A 106 13.81 33.01 -4.80
CA HIS A 106 12.94 33.35 -3.67
C HIS A 106 13.68 33.32 -2.32
N THR A 107 14.74 32.53 -2.18
CA THR A 107 15.44 32.37 -0.89
C THR A 107 16.80 33.07 -0.78
N GLN A 108 17.56 33.28 -1.88
CA GLN A 108 18.95 33.75 -1.75
C GLN A 108 19.37 34.96 -2.60
N GLY A 109 18.48 35.57 -3.38
CA GLY A 109 18.88 36.70 -4.24
C GLY A 109 19.85 36.27 -5.36
N TYR A 110 19.88 37.02 -6.46
CA TYR A 110 20.68 36.68 -7.64
C TYR A 110 22.18 36.63 -7.30
N GLY A 111 22.81 35.45 -7.34
CA GLY A 111 24.28 35.36 -7.40
C GLY A 111 24.97 34.13 -6.81
N ARG A 112 24.32 33.27 -6.02
CA ARG A 112 24.96 32.07 -5.43
C ARG A 112 24.50 30.80 -6.14
N ALA A 113 25.44 29.95 -6.56
CA ALA A 113 25.12 28.63 -7.11
C ALA A 113 24.39 27.81 -6.02
N VAL A 114 23.13 27.46 -6.26
CA VAL A 114 22.31 26.77 -5.25
C VAL A 114 22.78 25.34 -5.06
N ASN A 115 23.26 25.05 -3.86
CA ASN A 115 23.49 23.69 -3.42
C ASN A 115 22.14 23.01 -3.19
N VAL A 116 21.74 22.15 -4.11
CA VAL A 116 20.43 21.46 -4.08
C VAL A 116 20.23 20.64 -2.79
N VAL A 117 21.32 20.10 -2.22
CA VAL A 117 21.27 19.35 -0.97
C VAL A 117 20.88 20.26 0.20
N GLU A 118 21.45 21.47 0.25
CA GLU A 118 21.11 22.50 1.25
C GLU A 118 19.71 23.03 1.03
N ALA A 119 19.35 23.37 -0.22
CA ALA A 119 18.02 23.88 -0.55
C ALA A 119 16.91 22.88 -0.17
N LEU A 120 17.14 21.58 -0.34
CA LEU A 120 16.21 20.54 0.13
C LEU A 120 16.08 20.53 1.65
N GLN A 121 17.19 20.61 2.38
CA GLN A 121 17.15 20.63 3.84
C GLN A 121 16.48 21.90 4.38
N GLU A 122 16.78 23.06 3.79
CA GLU A 122 16.15 24.35 4.11
C GLU A 122 14.63 24.32 3.85
N PHE A 123 14.21 23.73 2.72
CA PHE A 123 12.79 23.59 2.40
C PHE A 123 12.02 22.85 3.50
N TRP A 124 12.54 21.70 3.95
CA TRP A 124 11.87 20.90 4.98
C TRP A 124 11.94 21.55 6.37
N GLN A 125 13.02 22.28 6.69
CA GLN A 125 13.10 23.07 7.92
C GLN A 125 12.10 24.22 7.92
N MET A 126 12.01 24.96 6.81
CA MET A 126 11.00 26.01 6.63
C MET A 126 9.58 25.44 6.74
N LYS A 127 9.34 24.25 6.18
CA LYS A 127 8.02 23.58 6.30
C LYS A 127 7.69 23.26 7.76
N GLN A 128 8.65 22.77 8.54
CA GLN A 128 8.47 22.53 9.98
C GLN A 128 8.24 23.82 10.75
N SER A 129 8.99 24.90 10.47
CA SER A 129 8.81 26.18 11.17
C SER A 129 7.45 26.83 10.90
N ARG A 130 6.78 26.45 9.81
CA ARG A 130 5.42 26.86 9.47
C ARG A 130 4.33 25.98 10.11
N GLY A 131 4.72 25.04 10.98
CA GLY A 131 3.80 24.21 11.75
C GLY A 131 3.40 22.90 11.07
N ALA A 132 4.15 22.42 10.08
CA ALA A 132 3.90 21.08 9.53
C ALA A 132 4.15 20.01 10.60
N ASP A 133 3.21 19.08 10.76
CA ASP A 133 3.33 17.94 11.67
C ASP A 133 4.29 16.89 11.08
N LEU A 134 5.56 17.01 11.43
CA LEU A 134 6.61 16.08 11.02
C LEU A 134 6.98 15.20 12.22
N ARG A 135 6.36 14.01 12.31
CA ARG A 135 6.56 13.06 13.43
C ARG A 135 8.04 12.78 13.77
N ASN A 136 8.90 12.76 12.75
CA ASN A 136 10.34 12.48 12.89
C ASN A 136 11.22 13.73 12.65
N GLY A 137 10.64 14.93 12.76
CA GLY A 137 11.31 16.19 12.45
C GLY A 137 11.55 16.43 10.96
N ALA A 138 12.23 17.54 10.63
CA ALA A 138 12.53 17.97 9.26
C ALA A 138 13.79 17.33 8.65
N LEU A 139 14.31 16.25 9.24
CA LEU A 139 15.58 15.68 8.81
C LEU A 139 15.42 14.94 7.48
N VAL A 140 16.24 15.31 6.50
CA VAL A 140 16.34 14.60 5.22
C VAL A 140 17.48 13.59 5.33
N VAL A 141 17.17 12.30 5.18
CA VAL A 141 18.13 11.22 5.36
C VAL A 141 18.68 10.81 4.00
N TYR A 142 20.01 10.67 3.92
CA TYR A 142 20.69 10.19 2.72
C TYR A 142 21.36 8.84 3.00
N GLU A 143 21.08 7.87 2.13
CA GLU A 143 21.65 6.52 2.20
C GLU A 143 22.50 6.29 0.95
N MET A 144 23.79 6.02 1.13
CA MET A 144 24.70 5.68 0.03
C MET A 144 24.80 4.17 -0.08
N VAL A 145 24.54 3.64 -1.28
CA VAL A 145 24.77 2.20 -1.55
C VAL A 145 26.28 1.92 -1.48
N PRO A 146 26.72 0.93 -0.69
CA PRO A 146 28.13 0.57 -0.63
C PRO A 146 28.65 0.14 -2.01
N SER A 147 29.66 0.84 -2.51
CA SER A 147 30.36 0.48 -3.74
C SER A 147 31.79 1.04 -3.74
N SER A 148 32.73 0.28 -4.28
CA SER A 148 34.14 0.66 -4.49
C SER A 148 34.39 1.34 -5.84
N SER A 149 33.42 1.30 -6.76
CA SER A 149 33.55 1.87 -8.11
C SER A 149 32.20 2.43 -8.62
N PRO A 150 32.22 3.36 -9.58
CA PRO A 150 30.99 3.84 -10.20
C PRO A 150 30.24 2.72 -10.97
N PRO A 151 28.92 2.86 -11.19
CA PRO A 151 28.07 3.99 -10.81
C PRO A 151 27.74 4.01 -9.31
N TYR A 152 27.81 5.18 -8.69
CA TYR A 152 27.38 5.36 -7.30
C TYR A 152 25.87 5.62 -7.23
N VAL A 153 25.21 5.03 -6.24
CA VAL A 153 23.76 5.20 -6.01
C VAL A 153 23.54 5.81 -4.63
N CYS A 154 22.66 6.82 -4.58
CA CYS A 154 22.22 7.45 -3.34
C CYS A 154 20.70 7.44 -3.30
N TYR A 155 20.13 7.04 -2.17
CA TYR A 155 18.73 7.22 -1.84
C TYR A 155 18.58 8.39 -0.87
N VAL A 156 17.45 9.08 -0.96
CA VAL A 156 17.07 10.16 -0.07
C VAL A 156 15.66 9.91 0.44
N SER A 157 15.50 9.89 1.76
CA SER A 157 14.22 9.76 2.44
C SER A 157 13.83 11.10 3.04
N LEU A 158 12.62 11.55 2.69
CA LEU A 158 12.05 12.81 3.14
C LEU A 158 11.27 12.62 4.44
N PRO A 159 11.08 13.67 5.24
CA PRO A 159 10.08 13.68 6.30
C PRO A 159 8.70 13.27 5.77
N GLY A 160 8.03 12.35 6.47
CA GLY A 160 6.80 11.71 5.98
C GLY A 160 7.03 10.44 5.15
N GLY A 161 8.28 10.06 4.89
CA GLY A 161 8.70 8.74 4.45
C GLY A 161 8.85 8.54 2.94
N SER A 162 8.48 9.50 2.09
CA SER A 162 8.74 9.42 0.65
C SER A 162 10.23 9.23 0.35
N CYS A 163 10.54 8.42 -0.64
CA CYS A 163 11.91 8.04 -0.97
C CYS A 163 12.19 8.28 -2.46
N PHE A 164 13.36 8.84 -2.75
CA PHE A 164 13.83 9.05 -4.12
C PHE A 164 15.29 8.61 -4.23
N GLY A 165 15.78 8.42 -5.45
CA GLY A 165 17.16 8.02 -5.68
C GLY A 165 17.82 8.84 -6.78
N SER A 166 19.15 8.76 -6.83
CA SER A 166 19.89 9.14 -8.03
C SER A 166 19.29 8.38 -9.21
N PHE A 167 19.02 9.03 -10.35
CA PHE A 167 18.28 8.43 -11.48
C PHE A 167 19.12 8.32 -12.75
N GLN A 168 20.40 8.73 -12.68
CA GLN A 168 21.33 8.75 -13.80
C GLN A 168 22.68 8.14 -13.40
N PHE A 169 23.56 7.88 -14.37
CA PHE A 169 24.93 7.47 -14.12
C PHE A 169 25.68 8.55 -13.30
N CYS A 170 26.20 8.16 -12.14
CA CYS A 170 26.91 9.06 -11.23
C CYS A 170 28.35 8.55 -11.00
N PRO A 171 29.39 9.20 -11.58
CA PRO A 171 30.79 8.81 -11.41
C PRO A 171 31.35 9.09 -10.02
N THR A 172 30.70 9.93 -9.20
CA THR A 172 31.14 10.24 -7.84
C THR A 172 30.00 10.13 -6.82
N LYS A 173 30.33 9.81 -5.56
CA LYS A 173 29.34 9.78 -4.44
C LYS A 173 28.63 11.13 -4.27
N ALA A 174 29.36 12.23 -4.45
CA ALA A 174 28.80 13.58 -4.36
C ALA A 174 27.78 13.86 -5.49
N GLU A 175 28.00 13.34 -6.70
CA GLU A 175 27.04 13.44 -7.80
C GLU A 175 25.80 12.60 -7.55
N ALA A 176 25.95 11.38 -7.03
CA ALA A 176 24.81 10.53 -6.66
C ALA A 176 23.91 11.24 -5.63
N ARG A 177 24.52 11.81 -4.58
CA ARG A 177 23.80 12.58 -3.55
C ARG A 177 23.06 13.79 -4.13
N ARG A 178 23.73 14.58 -4.99
CA ARG A 178 23.11 15.72 -5.67
C ARG A 178 21.99 15.29 -6.61
N SER A 179 22.15 14.17 -7.31
CA SER A 179 21.13 13.62 -8.21
C SER A 179 19.87 13.19 -7.45
N ALA A 180 20.02 12.54 -6.29
CA ALA A 180 18.89 12.17 -5.44
C ALA A 180 18.17 13.41 -4.89
N ALA A 181 18.94 14.37 -4.34
CA ALA A 181 18.39 15.62 -3.80
C ALA A 181 17.61 16.43 -4.83
N LYS A 182 18.04 16.43 -6.10
CA LYS A 182 17.36 17.09 -7.22
C LYS A 182 15.91 16.61 -7.41
N ILE A 183 15.70 15.29 -7.47
CA ILE A 183 14.36 14.72 -7.64
C ILE A 183 13.51 14.96 -6.40
N ALA A 184 14.10 14.77 -5.22
CA ALA A 184 13.41 14.95 -3.97
C ALA A 184 12.98 16.41 -3.74
N LEU A 185 13.81 17.40 -4.09
CA LEU A 185 13.44 18.82 -4.00
C LEU A 185 12.34 19.19 -4.99
N MET A 186 12.45 18.73 -6.24
CA MET A 186 11.38 18.94 -7.21
C MET A 186 10.05 18.39 -6.69
N ASN A 187 10.05 17.15 -6.18
CA ASN A 187 8.89 16.51 -5.59
C ASN A 187 8.34 17.27 -4.38
N SER A 188 9.23 17.74 -3.50
CA SER A 188 8.86 18.46 -2.29
C SER A 188 8.15 19.78 -2.62
N VAL A 189 8.73 20.57 -3.53
CA VAL A 189 8.17 21.87 -3.95
C VAL A 189 6.87 21.66 -4.74
N PHE A 190 6.86 20.67 -5.64
CA PHE A 190 5.72 20.44 -6.52
C PHE A 190 4.46 20.01 -5.77
N ASN A 191 4.59 19.19 -4.73
CA ASN A 191 3.46 18.69 -3.94
C ASN A 191 2.90 19.71 -2.93
N GLU A 192 3.62 20.81 -2.65
CA GLU A 192 3.08 21.92 -1.86
C GLU A 192 2.09 22.80 -2.64
N HIS A 193 2.08 22.70 -3.97
CA HIS A 193 1.22 23.55 -4.78
C HIS A 193 -0.26 23.29 -4.48
N PRO A 194 -1.11 24.33 -4.27
CA PRO A 194 -2.52 24.14 -3.92
C PRO A 194 -3.31 23.28 -4.91
N SER A 195 -2.96 23.32 -6.21
CA SER A 195 -3.56 22.47 -7.25
C SER A 195 -3.20 20.98 -7.15
N ARG A 196 -2.31 20.60 -6.24
CA ARG A 196 -1.90 19.22 -5.96
C ARG A 196 -2.51 18.67 -4.67
N ARG A 197 -3.44 19.43 -4.06
CA ARG A 197 -4.29 18.92 -2.99
C ARG A 197 -5.40 18.04 -3.57
N ILE A 198 -5.86 17.09 -2.77
CA ILE A 198 -7.00 16.27 -3.12
C ILE A 198 -8.26 17.14 -3.07
N THR A 199 -8.87 17.40 -4.23
CA THR A 199 -10.11 18.18 -4.41
C THR A 199 -11.25 17.28 -4.88
N ASP A 200 -12.51 17.72 -4.75
CA ASP A 200 -13.66 16.95 -5.27
C ASP A 200 -13.52 16.66 -6.77
N GLU A 201 -13.07 17.65 -7.54
CA GLU A 201 -12.81 17.50 -8.97
C GLU A 201 -11.75 16.42 -9.24
N PHE A 202 -10.68 16.37 -8.44
CA PHE A 202 -9.66 15.34 -8.55
C PHE A 202 -10.22 13.95 -8.22
N ILE A 203 -11.08 13.84 -7.20
CA ILE A 203 -11.72 12.59 -6.80
C ILE A 203 -12.59 12.06 -7.93
N GLU A 204 -13.50 12.88 -8.44
CA GLU A 204 -14.41 12.50 -9.53
C GLU A 204 -13.64 12.08 -10.77
N LYS A 205 -12.59 12.82 -11.14
CA LYS A 205 -11.73 12.46 -12.26
C LYS A 205 -11.03 11.12 -12.04
N SER A 206 -10.41 10.93 -10.89
CA SER A 206 -9.64 9.72 -10.56
C SER A 206 -10.54 8.47 -10.49
N VAL A 207 -11.77 8.62 -10.00
CA VAL A 207 -12.75 7.53 -9.95
C VAL A 207 -13.28 7.20 -11.35
N CYS A 208 -13.57 8.20 -12.18
CA CYS A 208 -13.95 7.98 -13.59
C CYS A 208 -12.85 7.23 -14.35
N GLU A 209 -11.60 7.61 -14.14
CA GLU A 209 -10.42 6.94 -14.70
C GLU A 209 -10.29 5.49 -14.25
N ALA A 210 -10.57 5.20 -12.97
CA ALA A 210 -10.61 3.84 -12.43
C ALA A 210 -11.70 3.00 -13.07
N LEU A 211 -12.91 3.55 -13.22
CA LEU A 211 -14.04 2.88 -13.88
C LEU A 211 -13.72 2.53 -15.33
N ALA A 212 -13.14 3.48 -16.08
CA ALA A 212 -12.76 3.29 -17.47
C ALA A 212 -11.69 2.19 -17.63
N SER A 213 -10.76 2.10 -16.68
CA SER A 213 -9.68 1.10 -16.69
C SER A 213 -10.19 -0.33 -16.43
N PHE A 214 -11.31 -0.49 -15.71
CA PHE A 214 -11.83 -1.80 -15.30
C PHE A 214 -13.16 -2.18 -15.92
N ASN A 215 -13.62 -1.41 -16.91
CA ASN A 215 -14.96 -1.55 -17.49
C ASN A 215 -16.05 -1.59 -16.40
N GLY A 216 -15.86 -0.85 -15.31
CA GLY A 216 -16.77 -0.82 -14.17
C GLY A 216 -17.95 0.14 -14.38
N ASN A 217 -19.05 -0.11 -13.67
CA ASN A 217 -20.24 0.73 -13.72
C ASN A 217 -20.27 1.77 -12.58
N ARG A 218 -20.97 2.89 -12.79
CA ARG A 218 -21.05 3.99 -11.80
C ARG A 218 -21.58 3.55 -10.43
N GLU A 219 -22.50 2.59 -10.40
CA GLU A 219 -23.01 1.98 -9.16
C GLU A 219 -21.93 1.28 -8.34
N GLU A 220 -20.87 0.77 -8.98
CA GLU A 220 -19.74 0.18 -8.25
C GLU A 220 -18.96 1.25 -7.50
N ALA A 221 -18.78 2.44 -8.08
CA ALA A 221 -18.07 3.55 -7.43
C ALA A 221 -18.83 4.13 -6.24
N ASP A 222 -20.15 4.02 -6.20
CA ASP A 222 -20.99 4.49 -5.10
C ASP A 222 -21.13 3.45 -3.97
N ASN A 223 -20.71 2.21 -4.20
CA ASN A 223 -20.78 1.14 -3.22
C ASN A 223 -19.42 0.94 -2.50
N PRO A 224 -19.29 1.28 -1.19
CA PRO A 224 -18.05 1.15 -0.44
C PRO A 224 -17.52 -0.29 -0.33
N SER A 225 -18.36 -1.28 -0.61
CA SER A 225 -17.98 -2.69 -0.65
C SER A 225 -17.31 -3.12 -1.96
N THR A 226 -17.14 -2.23 -2.94
CA THR A 226 -16.37 -2.46 -4.19
C THR A 226 -14.95 -1.87 -4.10
N GLY A 227 -14.06 -2.26 -5.02
CA GLY A 227 -12.68 -1.78 -5.00
C GLY A 227 -12.61 -0.29 -5.32
N ILE A 228 -13.47 0.14 -6.25
CA ILE A 228 -13.58 1.53 -6.70
C ILE A 228 -14.24 2.40 -5.64
N GLY A 229 -15.29 1.91 -4.96
CA GLY A 229 -15.91 2.62 -3.85
C GLY A 229 -14.98 2.77 -2.64
N ALA A 230 -14.18 1.75 -2.33
CA ALA A 230 -13.12 1.86 -1.31
C ALA A 230 -12.05 2.88 -1.70
N PHE A 231 -11.65 2.92 -2.98
CA PHE A 231 -10.71 3.92 -3.50
C PHE A 231 -11.27 5.34 -3.39
N ARG A 232 -12.53 5.56 -3.78
CA ARG A 232 -13.22 6.84 -3.60
C ARG A 232 -13.26 7.26 -2.13
N PHE A 233 -13.67 6.37 -1.24
CA PHE A 233 -13.72 6.64 0.20
C PHE A 233 -12.35 7.04 0.77
N MET A 234 -11.27 6.39 0.33
CA MET A 234 -9.91 6.77 0.73
C MET A 234 -9.55 8.18 0.28
N LEU A 235 -9.91 8.56 -0.95
CA LEU A 235 -9.64 9.91 -1.44
C LEU A 235 -10.48 10.96 -0.71
N GLU A 236 -11.77 10.71 -0.51
CA GLU A 236 -12.67 11.60 0.23
C GLU A 236 -12.20 11.83 1.67
N SER A 237 -11.74 10.78 2.35
CA SER A 237 -11.19 10.84 3.71
C SER A 237 -9.87 11.61 3.82
N ASN A 238 -9.21 11.89 2.68
CA ASN A 238 -7.95 12.63 2.61
C ASN A 238 -8.08 13.93 1.82
N LYS A 239 -9.30 14.44 1.64
CA LYS A 239 -9.56 15.72 0.98
C LYS A 239 -8.78 16.85 1.63
N GLY A 240 -8.20 17.72 0.80
CA GLY A 240 -7.36 18.83 1.24
C GLY A 240 -5.92 18.46 1.59
N LYS A 241 -5.59 17.17 1.77
CA LYS A 241 -4.20 16.73 1.94
C LYS A 241 -3.43 16.75 0.62
N SER A 242 -2.12 16.85 0.71
CA SER A 242 -1.21 16.71 -0.42
C SER A 242 -1.13 15.26 -0.90
N MET A 243 -0.72 15.08 -2.16
CA MET A 243 -0.52 13.74 -2.73
C MET A 243 0.55 12.94 -1.98
N LEU A 244 1.59 13.58 -1.42
CA LEU A 244 2.61 12.89 -0.62
C LEU A 244 2.03 12.30 0.67
N GLU A 245 1.16 13.03 1.36
CA GLU A 245 0.47 12.53 2.55
C GLU A 245 -0.45 11.35 2.20
N PHE A 246 -1.16 11.44 1.07
CA PHE A 246 -1.98 10.33 0.59
C PHE A 246 -1.15 9.11 0.15
N GLN A 247 0.03 9.33 -0.42
CA GLN A 247 0.95 8.26 -0.83
C GLN A 247 1.44 7.40 0.35
N GLU A 248 1.57 7.97 1.56
CA GLU A 248 1.90 7.18 2.75
C GLU A 248 0.83 6.11 3.01
N LEU A 249 -0.43 6.51 3.00
CA LEU A 249 -1.56 5.59 3.15
C LEU A 249 -1.57 4.54 2.03
N MET A 250 -1.36 4.97 0.79
CA MET A 250 -1.31 4.07 -0.36
C MET A 250 -0.18 3.04 -0.25
N THR A 251 0.99 3.45 0.26
CA THR A 251 2.13 2.54 0.44
C THR A 251 1.79 1.42 1.43
N VAL A 252 1.14 1.76 2.54
CA VAL A 252 0.68 0.76 3.53
C VAL A 252 -0.25 -0.25 2.89
N PHE A 253 -1.27 0.21 2.15
CA PHE A 253 -2.21 -0.69 1.48
C PHE A 253 -1.56 -1.55 0.39
N GLN A 254 -0.62 -0.98 -0.38
CA GLN A 254 0.13 -1.72 -1.38
C GLN A 254 0.98 -2.83 -0.73
N LEU A 255 1.62 -2.55 0.41
CA LEU A 255 2.39 -3.55 1.16
C LEU A 255 1.49 -4.64 1.76
N LEU A 256 0.35 -4.28 2.36
CA LEU A 256 -0.64 -5.23 2.88
C LEU A 256 -1.23 -6.11 1.76
N HIS A 257 -1.36 -5.57 0.56
CA HIS A 257 -1.79 -6.34 -0.61
C HIS A 257 -0.69 -7.30 -1.06
N TRP A 258 0.53 -6.76 -1.25
CA TRP A 258 1.69 -7.51 -1.71
C TRP A 258 2.08 -8.66 -0.78
N ASN A 259 2.15 -8.39 0.53
CA ASN A 259 2.44 -9.41 1.52
C ASN A 259 1.24 -10.33 1.78
N GLY A 260 0.08 -10.15 1.13
CA GLY A 260 -1.09 -11.01 1.26
C GLY A 260 -1.96 -10.81 2.51
N SER A 261 -1.64 -9.87 3.41
CA SER A 261 -2.47 -9.61 4.60
C SER A 261 -3.89 -9.17 4.24
N LEU A 262 -4.09 -8.40 3.16
CA LEU A 262 -5.45 -8.06 2.69
C LEU A 262 -6.25 -9.29 2.25
N LYS A 263 -5.58 -10.29 1.67
CA LYS A 263 -6.23 -11.56 1.30
C LYS A 263 -6.65 -12.33 2.56
N ALA A 264 -5.76 -12.43 3.55
CA ALA A 264 -6.06 -13.11 4.81
C ALA A 264 -7.20 -12.44 5.60
N MET A 265 -7.24 -11.09 5.63
CA MET A 265 -8.34 -10.34 6.25
C MET A 265 -9.68 -10.60 5.54
N ARG A 266 -9.68 -10.68 4.20
CA ARG A 266 -10.86 -11.04 3.42
C ARG A 266 -11.36 -12.44 3.77
N GLU A 267 -10.46 -13.42 3.88
CA GLU A 267 -10.80 -14.80 4.25
C GLU A 267 -11.40 -14.90 5.66
N ARG A 268 -11.00 -14.00 6.57
CA ARG A 268 -11.56 -13.83 7.91
C ARG A 268 -12.83 -12.98 7.96
N GLN A 269 -13.40 -12.62 6.82
CA GLN A 269 -14.60 -11.79 6.70
C GLN A 269 -14.46 -10.38 7.30
N CYS A 270 -13.24 -9.83 7.36
CA CYS A 270 -13.07 -8.42 7.67
C CYS A 270 -13.66 -7.57 6.53
N SER A 271 -14.52 -6.61 6.87
CA SER A 271 -15.08 -5.70 5.89
C SER A 271 -14.03 -4.70 5.41
N ARG A 272 -14.23 -4.15 4.20
CA ARG A 272 -13.31 -3.12 3.68
C ARG A 272 -13.30 -1.87 4.54
N GLN A 273 -14.45 -1.48 5.09
CA GLN A 273 -14.58 -0.32 5.97
C GLN A 273 -13.79 -0.49 7.26
N GLU A 274 -13.83 -1.67 7.89
CA GLU A 274 -13.03 -1.96 9.09
C GLU A 274 -11.54 -1.91 8.79
N VAL A 275 -11.10 -2.52 7.68
CA VAL A 275 -9.70 -2.47 7.27
C VAL A 275 -9.26 -1.03 6.99
N LEU A 276 -10.07 -0.25 6.27
CA LEU A 276 -9.81 1.16 5.99
C LEU A 276 -9.71 1.98 7.28
N ALA A 277 -10.66 1.81 8.22
CA ALA A 277 -10.65 2.50 9.50
C ALA A 277 -9.44 2.15 10.36
N HIS A 278 -8.97 0.91 10.31
CA HIS A 278 -7.81 0.45 11.10
C HIS A 278 -6.48 1.00 10.56
N TYR A 279 -6.32 1.09 9.24
CA TYR A 279 -5.06 1.51 8.63
C TYR A 279 -5.02 2.98 8.17
N SER A 280 -6.16 3.70 8.13
CA SER A 280 -6.25 5.09 7.64
C SER A 280 -5.33 6.07 8.37
N HIS A 281 -5.05 5.82 9.64
CA HIS A 281 -4.24 6.68 10.50
C HIS A 281 -2.95 6.01 10.99
N ARG A 282 -2.70 4.77 10.55
CA ARG A 282 -1.54 4.01 10.97
C ARG A 282 -0.39 4.20 9.97
N ALA A 283 0.71 4.75 10.45
CA ALA A 283 1.93 4.86 9.68
C ALA A 283 2.60 3.48 9.56
N LEU A 284 3.47 3.32 8.57
CA LEU A 284 4.30 2.12 8.43
C LEU A 284 5.38 2.10 9.52
N ASP A 285 5.03 1.49 10.65
CA ASP A 285 5.84 1.36 11.86
C ASP A 285 6.65 0.04 11.89
N ASP A 286 7.53 -0.09 12.88
CA ASP A 286 8.41 -1.27 13.02
C ASP A 286 7.63 -2.55 13.36
N ASP A 287 6.50 -2.44 14.06
CA ASP A 287 5.62 -3.56 14.36
C ASP A 287 5.00 -4.11 13.07
N MET A 288 4.52 -3.23 12.18
CA MET A 288 4.00 -3.62 10.86
C MET A 288 5.09 -4.28 10.02
N ARG A 289 6.30 -3.71 9.95
CA ARG A 289 7.42 -4.32 9.21
C ARG A 289 7.77 -5.70 9.76
N THR A 290 7.84 -5.83 11.08
CA THR A 290 8.15 -7.08 11.77
C THR A 290 7.08 -8.14 11.52
N GLN A 291 5.81 -7.77 11.59
CA GLN A 291 4.69 -8.67 11.29
C GLN A 291 4.72 -9.13 9.82
N MET A 292 4.94 -8.20 8.88
CA MET A 292 5.06 -8.55 7.46
C MET A 292 6.26 -9.46 7.19
N ALA A 293 7.39 -9.22 7.87
CA ALA A 293 8.57 -10.08 7.78
C ALA A 293 8.28 -11.49 8.31
N ALA A 294 7.59 -11.62 9.46
CA ALA A 294 7.18 -12.90 10.01
C ALA A 294 6.25 -13.68 9.05
N ASP A 295 5.33 -12.99 8.36
CA ASP A 295 4.48 -13.61 7.33
C ASP A 295 5.32 -14.19 6.18
N TRP A 296 6.40 -13.51 5.77
CA TRP A 296 7.35 -14.02 4.77
C TRP A 296 8.18 -15.20 5.28
N VAL A 297 8.63 -15.16 6.53
CA VAL A 297 9.32 -16.29 7.19
C VAL A 297 8.44 -17.54 7.19
N ASN A 298 7.16 -17.39 7.54
CA ASN A 298 6.20 -18.50 7.53
C ASN A 298 6.01 -19.10 6.12
N ARG A 299 6.05 -18.27 5.07
CA ARG A 299 5.98 -18.75 3.67
C ARG A 299 7.22 -19.50 3.24
N GLU A 300 8.39 -19.04 3.67
CA GLU A 300 9.66 -19.70 3.38
C GLU A 300 9.68 -21.14 3.94
N GLN A 301 9.09 -21.36 5.12
CA GLN A 301 8.96 -22.69 5.72
C GLN A 301 8.11 -23.64 4.85
N GLY A 302 7.08 -23.12 4.19
CA GLY A 302 6.22 -23.91 3.29
C GLY A 302 6.82 -24.10 1.91
N VAL A 303 7.46 -23.07 1.35
CA VAL A 303 8.06 -23.07 0.02
C VAL A 303 9.45 -22.43 0.08
N PRO A 304 10.50 -23.25 0.28
CA PRO A 304 11.88 -22.77 0.33
C PRO A 304 12.29 -21.98 -0.93
N GLY A 305 13.11 -20.96 -0.75
CA GLY A 305 13.57 -20.05 -1.79
C GLY A 305 12.56 -18.95 -2.18
N THR A 306 11.44 -18.82 -1.46
CA THR A 306 10.42 -17.80 -1.75
C THR A 306 10.91 -16.40 -1.41
N ILE A 307 11.55 -16.21 -0.26
CA ILE A 307 12.12 -14.91 0.14
C ILE A 307 13.23 -14.51 -0.84
N SER A 308 14.13 -15.43 -1.20
CA SER A 308 15.22 -15.13 -2.15
C SER A 308 14.68 -14.70 -3.53
N ARG A 309 13.68 -15.42 -4.06
CA ARG A 309 13.02 -15.08 -5.33
C ARG A 309 12.35 -13.71 -5.27
N GLU A 310 11.59 -13.44 -4.21
CA GLU A 310 10.87 -12.18 -4.04
C GLU A 310 11.84 -11.01 -3.81
N LEU A 311 12.94 -11.22 -3.09
CA LEU A 311 13.97 -10.20 -2.88
C LEU A 311 14.62 -9.81 -4.20
N GLY A 312 14.98 -10.80 -5.04
CA GLY A 312 15.50 -10.52 -6.37
C GLY A 312 14.51 -9.78 -7.27
N ALA A 313 13.20 -10.02 -7.12
CA ALA A 313 12.17 -9.24 -7.83
C ALA A 313 12.07 -7.80 -7.31
N ALA A 314 12.03 -7.62 -5.98
CA ALA A 314 11.98 -6.31 -5.35
C ALA A 314 13.20 -5.43 -5.70
N GLU A 315 14.39 -6.01 -5.79
CA GLU A 315 15.61 -5.28 -6.18
C GLU A 315 15.57 -4.80 -7.63
N ARG A 316 15.08 -5.64 -8.56
CA ARG A 316 14.89 -5.21 -9.97
C ARG A 316 13.85 -4.11 -10.09
N GLU A 317 12.70 -4.27 -9.43
CA GLU A 317 11.64 -3.25 -9.44
C GLU A 317 12.11 -1.91 -8.84
N LEU A 318 12.89 -1.95 -7.76
CA LEU A 318 13.48 -0.77 -7.14
C LEU A 318 14.42 -0.04 -8.10
N GLU A 319 15.29 -0.79 -8.78
CA GLU A 319 16.25 -0.24 -9.74
C GLU A 319 15.54 0.38 -10.95
N GLU A 320 14.55 -0.31 -11.52
CA GLU A 320 13.74 0.22 -12.62
C GLU A 320 12.99 1.49 -12.21
N ALA A 321 12.40 1.50 -11.02
CA ALA A 321 11.71 2.68 -10.49
C ALA A 321 12.68 3.84 -10.25
N ARG A 322 13.87 3.56 -9.74
CA ARG A 322 14.92 4.55 -9.52
C ARG A 322 15.37 5.20 -10.82
N LEU A 323 15.67 4.40 -11.84
CA LEU A 323 16.10 4.92 -13.15
C LEU A 323 14.99 5.71 -13.86
N ALA A 324 13.73 5.37 -13.63
CA ALA A 324 12.59 6.14 -14.11
C ALA A 324 12.29 7.41 -13.27
N GLY A 325 13.09 7.71 -12.23
CA GLY A 325 12.92 8.90 -11.40
C GLY A 325 11.64 8.89 -10.55
N ARG A 326 11.15 7.69 -10.22
CA ARG A 326 9.85 7.49 -9.57
C ARG A 326 9.99 7.52 -8.04
N GLU A 327 8.86 7.58 -7.35
CA GLU A 327 8.80 7.39 -5.90
C GLU A 327 9.22 5.95 -5.55
N LEU A 328 10.07 5.78 -4.54
CA LEU A 328 10.74 4.52 -4.23
C LEU A 328 10.36 3.91 -2.88
N ARG A 329 9.51 4.55 -2.06
CA ARG A 329 9.21 4.08 -0.70
C ARG A 329 8.63 2.69 -0.74
N PHE A 330 7.63 2.43 -1.59
CA PHE A 330 7.04 1.09 -1.71
C PHE A 330 8.09 0.01 -2.03
N HIS A 331 8.93 0.27 -3.04
CA HIS A 331 9.97 -0.68 -3.47
C HIS A 331 11.06 -0.88 -2.41
N LYS A 332 11.45 0.20 -1.71
CA LYS A 332 12.44 0.14 -0.63
C LYS A 332 11.89 -0.63 0.57
N GLU A 333 10.66 -0.36 0.98
CA GLU A 333 10.01 -1.07 2.09
C GLU A 333 9.82 -2.56 1.76
N LYS A 334 9.47 -2.93 0.52
CA LYS A 334 9.48 -4.35 0.09
C LYS A 334 10.84 -5.01 0.35
N LYS A 335 11.91 -4.37 -0.11
CA LYS A 335 13.28 -4.87 0.07
C LYS A 335 13.64 -4.98 1.56
N ASP A 336 13.39 -3.93 2.34
CA ASP A 336 13.75 -3.85 3.75
C ASP A 336 13.00 -4.90 4.59
N ILE A 337 11.70 -5.11 4.32
CA ILE A 337 10.89 -6.16 4.96
C ILE A 337 11.41 -7.57 4.64
N LEU A 338 11.79 -7.83 3.39
CA LEU A 338 12.37 -9.13 3.01
C LEU A 338 13.74 -9.34 3.64
N MET A 339 14.59 -8.31 3.70
CA MET A 339 15.87 -8.36 4.39
C MET A 339 15.70 -8.61 5.89
N LEU A 340 14.69 -8.01 6.51
CA LEU A 340 14.31 -8.29 7.90
C LEU A 340 13.91 -9.75 8.08
N ALA A 341 13.11 -10.31 7.16
CA ALA A 341 12.72 -11.73 7.18
C ALA A 341 13.93 -12.67 7.06
N VAL A 342 14.91 -12.35 6.19
CA VAL A 342 16.17 -13.09 6.09
C VAL A 342 16.95 -13.05 7.42
N GLY A 343 17.01 -11.88 8.06
CA GLY A 343 17.66 -11.73 9.37
C GLY A 343 17.01 -12.58 10.48
N GLN A 344 15.67 -12.65 10.48
CA GLN A 344 14.91 -13.50 11.42
C GLN A 344 15.22 -14.99 11.22
N LEU A 345 15.35 -15.45 9.97
CA LEU A 345 15.75 -16.83 9.65
C LEU A 345 17.18 -17.14 10.13
N GLY A 346 18.13 -16.22 9.90
CA GLY A 346 19.51 -16.37 10.37
C GLY A 346 19.59 -16.49 11.90
N SER A 347 18.76 -15.73 12.61
CA SER A 347 18.69 -15.74 14.08
C SER A 347 18.06 -17.03 14.61
N ALA A 348 16.99 -17.52 13.96
CA ALA A 348 16.33 -18.78 14.32
C ALA A 348 17.24 -20.01 14.09
N ASN A 349 18.04 -19.99 13.02
CA ASN A 349 19.00 -21.06 12.71
C ASN A 349 20.21 -21.05 13.67
N ALA A 350 20.62 -19.87 14.15
CA ALA A 350 21.68 -19.77 15.16
C ALA A 350 21.22 -20.26 16.54
N ALA A 351 19.95 -20.00 16.90
CA ALA A 351 19.37 -20.43 18.16
C ALA A 351 19.10 -21.96 18.24
N THR A 352 19.10 -22.67 17.11
CA THR A 352 18.84 -24.12 17.04
C THR A 352 20.10 -24.97 16.99
N LEU A 353 21.30 -24.37 16.91
CA LEU A 353 22.56 -25.10 17.06
C LEU A 353 22.89 -25.23 18.56
N PRO A 354 22.99 -26.46 19.12
CA PRO A 354 23.43 -26.62 20.50
C PRO A 354 24.89 -26.18 20.59
N SER A 355 25.17 -25.24 21.49
CA SER A 355 26.51 -24.90 21.95
C SER A 355 27.19 -26.19 22.41
N SER A 356 28.03 -26.75 21.55
CA SER A 356 28.84 -27.92 21.88
C SER A 356 30.04 -27.40 22.66
N CYS A 357 29.91 -27.41 24.00
CA CYS A 357 31.03 -27.33 24.93
C CYS A 357 31.58 -28.73 25.20
#